data_AF-A0A6A5T0W3-F1
#
_entry.id   AF-A0A6A5T0W3-F1
#
_cell.length_a   1.000
_cell.length_b   1.000
_cell.length_c   1.000
_cell.angle_alpha   90.00
_cell.angle_beta   90.00
_cell.angle_gamma   90.00
#
_symmetry.space_group_name_H-M   'P 1'
#
loop_
_entity.id
_entity.type
_entity.pdbx_description
1 polymer ?
#
loop_
_entity_poly.entity_id
_entity_poly.type
_entity_poly.pdbx_seq_one_letter_code
_entity_poly.pdbx_strand_id
1 'polypeptide(L)'
;MSDQPRGRGRGRGRGRGNWSVNFSSQTTDGDQPMYDANARGRGRGRGRGFRGGHDHFNQDNRSRDPPIDKEKLKTNPAYPLMEGFLSRRYDASNKLLNLSVIASDQEILQSGMFATEGAQKKFFPVLMIVCDAILETQEAKEAAIQSVTLAGNNLENTHAVYQLCNHQRHIKNLDLSKNAFANLEALKPWKGRFKFVEHLIVDPFPTVNWEEEIISWFPKLKLLNGTQVRPDSNINTPTPNTNTQPLNIPASTTPTPTPVITDPEQQRKEEMVLYVQRETNLKRDFAVQCLEAGNWDLDQAGALFAQSRESLPAEAY
;
A
#
# COMPACT_ATOMS: atom_id res chain seq x y z
N MET A 1 11.04 -41.24 47.49
CA MET A 1 10.25 -40.14 48.08
C MET A 1 10.74 -38.83 47.51
N SER A 2 9.87 -37.82 47.43
CA SER A 2 10.01 -36.49 46.79
C SER A 2 9.52 -36.48 45.33
N ASP A 3 8.22 -36.31 45.07
CA ASP A 3 7.36 -35.09 45.08
C ASP A 3 7.41 -34.23 43.80
N GLN A 4 6.19 -33.98 43.30
CA GLN A 4 5.62 -33.20 42.17
C GLN A 4 6.15 -31.75 41.97
N PRO A 5 5.62 -30.88 41.03
CA PRO A 5 4.60 -31.05 39.96
C PRO A 5 4.90 -30.38 38.59
N ARG A 6 3.95 -30.58 37.65
CA ARG A 6 3.68 -29.84 36.41
C ARG A 6 3.38 -28.33 36.63
N GLY A 7 3.86 -27.48 35.72
CA GLY A 7 3.44 -26.07 35.61
C GLY A 7 3.06 -25.68 34.17
N ARG A 8 1.76 -25.43 33.95
CA ARG A 8 1.22 -24.75 32.75
C ARG A 8 1.42 -23.24 32.88
N GLY A 9 2.06 -22.60 31.91
CA GLY A 9 2.12 -21.14 31.80
C GLY A 9 1.43 -20.62 30.53
N ARG A 10 0.19 -20.12 30.67
CA ARG A 10 -0.46 -19.26 29.66
C ARG A 10 0.01 -17.82 29.89
N GLY A 11 0.70 -17.24 28.94
CA GLY A 11 1.02 -15.80 28.92
C GLY A 11 0.31 -15.11 27.76
N ARG A 12 -0.87 -14.54 28.00
CA ARG A 12 -1.47 -13.51 27.14
C ARG A 12 -0.94 -12.15 27.61
N GLY A 13 -0.19 -11.46 26.77
CA GLY A 13 0.18 -10.06 26.96
C GLY A 13 -0.13 -9.26 25.71
N ARG A 14 -1.34 -8.71 25.62
CA ARG A 14 -1.66 -7.64 24.66
C ARG A 14 -1.28 -6.31 25.32
N GLY A 15 -0.10 -5.80 25.01
CA GLY A 15 0.25 -4.41 25.31
C GLY A 15 -0.30 -3.50 24.21
N ARG A 16 -1.43 -2.84 24.47
CA ARG A 16 -1.84 -1.66 23.70
C ARG A 16 -1.10 -0.46 24.31
N GLY A 17 -0.06 0.01 23.63
CA GLY A 17 0.65 1.23 23.99
C GLY A 17 -0.23 2.45 23.74
N ASN A 18 -0.63 3.10 24.83
CA ASN A 18 -1.19 4.45 24.85
C ASN A 18 0.00 5.42 24.81
N TRP A 19 0.15 6.23 23.76
CA TRP A 19 1.26 7.19 23.65
C TRP A 19 0.72 8.61 23.52
N SER A 20 0.61 9.27 24.68
CA SER A 20 0.59 10.72 24.79
C SER A 20 1.98 11.26 24.49
N VAL A 21 2.09 12.16 23.51
CA VAL A 21 3.35 12.83 23.17
C VAL A 21 3.57 13.95 24.19
N ASN A 22 4.24 13.65 25.30
CA ASN A 22 4.73 14.67 26.22
C ASN A 22 6.21 14.93 25.94
N PHE A 23 6.53 16.17 25.58
CA PHE A 23 7.88 16.65 25.34
C PHE A 23 8.21 17.62 26.47
N SER A 24 9.04 17.20 27.41
CA SER A 24 9.66 18.09 28.39
C SER A 24 11.17 18.00 28.26
N SER A 25 11.79 19.15 28.05
CA SER A 25 13.23 19.37 28.16
C SER A 25 13.72 19.10 29.58
N GLN A 26 14.85 18.41 29.67
CA GLN A 26 15.62 18.19 30.90
C GLN A 26 15.97 19.51 31.59
N THR A 27 15.73 19.57 32.90
CA THR A 27 16.45 20.43 33.85
C THR A 27 16.79 19.63 35.11
N THR A 28 17.92 20.01 35.69
CA THR A 28 18.79 19.42 36.70
C THR A 28 18.26 19.36 38.15
N ASP A 29 18.92 18.48 38.92
CA ASP A 29 19.19 18.45 40.37
C ASP A 29 18.06 18.28 41.41
N GLY A 30 18.34 17.42 42.40
CA GLY A 30 17.71 17.48 43.73
C GLY A 30 17.46 16.12 44.40
N ASP A 31 18.24 15.83 45.43
CA ASP A 31 18.15 14.71 46.37
C ASP A 31 16.76 14.49 47.04
N GLN A 32 16.63 13.30 47.66
CA GLN A 32 15.88 13.00 48.91
C GLN A 32 14.48 12.33 48.84
N PRO A 33 14.06 11.57 49.88
CA PRO A 33 14.05 10.10 49.83
C PRO A 33 12.68 9.44 50.10
N MET A 34 12.65 8.11 49.93
CA MET A 34 11.54 7.21 50.25
C MET A 34 11.00 7.36 51.69
N TYR A 35 9.67 7.33 51.82
CA TYR A 35 8.99 6.93 53.03
C TYR A 35 7.85 5.94 52.72
N ASP A 36 7.86 4.87 53.50
CA ASP A 36 6.86 3.81 53.61
C ASP A 36 5.47 4.33 53.97
N ALA A 37 4.43 3.69 53.42
CA ALA A 37 3.11 3.64 54.05
C ALA A 37 2.33 2.38 53.63
N ASN A 38 2.39 1.38 54.52
CA ASN A 38 1.38 0.37 54.86
C ASN A 38 -0.05 0.62 54.30
N ALA A 39 -0.71 -0.44 53.80
CA ALA A 39 -1.93 -1.00 54.42
C ALA A 39 -2.61 -2.10 53.57
N ARG A 40 -2.48 -3.34 54.06
CA ARG A 40 -3.55 -4.31 54.38
C ARG A 40 -4.76 -4.43 53.42
N GLY A 41 -4.85 -5.60 52.80
CA GLY A 41 -5.95 -6.54 53.01
C GLY A 41 -7.17 -6.43 52.10
N ARG A 42 -7.37 -7.43 51.23
CA ARG A 42 -8.71 -7.80 50.75
C ARG A 42 -8.90 -9.31 50.73
N GLY A 43 -9.80 -9.74 51.62
CA GLY A 43 -10.33 -11.08 51.71
C GLY A 43 -11.17 -11.47 50.48
N ARG A 44 -11.23 -12.78 50.27
CA ARG A 44 -12.02 -13.45 49.25
C ARG A 44 -13.48 -13.51 49.70
N GLY A 45 -14.38 -12.89 48.93
CA GLY A 45 -15.82 -13.06 49.05
C GLY A 45 -16.40 -13.49 47.71
N ARG A 46 -16.80 -14.76 47.61
CA ARG A 46 -17.61 -15.30 46.51
C ARG A 46 -19.05 -14.83 46.71
N GLY A 47 -19.60 -14.11 45.74
CA GLY A 47 -21.02 -13.78 45.66
C GLY A 47 -21.51 -13.92 44.23
N ARG A 48 -22.26 -14.99 43.97
CA ARG A 48 -23.04 -15.20 42.74
C ARG A 48 -24.15 -14.14 42.69
N GLY A 49 -24.21 -13.40 41.59
CA GLY A 49 -25.35 -12.56 41.23
C GLY A 49 -25.46 -12.49 39.71
N PHE A 50 -26.41 -13.22 39.14
CA PHE A 50 -26.86 -13.04 37.78
C PHE A 50 -27.54 -11.66 37.68
N ARG A 51 -26.93 -10.73 36.94
CA ARG A 51 -27.62 -9.57 36.35
C ARG A 51 -27.21 -9.49 34.88
N GLY A 52 -28.22 -9.54 34.01
CA GLY A 52 -28.06 -9.42 32.57
C GLY A 52 -27.24 -8.19 32.22
N GLY A 53 -26.10 -8.43 31.58
CA GLY A 53 -25.32 -7.37 30.95
C GLY A 53 -26.05 -6.94 29.69
N HIS A 54 -26.51 -5.69 29.69
CA HIS A 54 -26.79 -4.96 28.46
C HIS A 54 -25.57 -5.05 27.55
N ASP A 55 -25.79 -5.48 26.31
CA ASP A 55 -24.84 -5.43 25.22
C ASP A 55 -24.35 -3.99 24.99
N HIS A 56 -23.26 -3.61 25.65
CA HIS A 56 -22.49 -2.39 25.33
C HIS A 56 -21.45 -2.67 24.24
N PHE A 57 -21.83 -3.40 23.19
CA PHE A 57 -21.07 -3.49 21.93
C PHE A 57 -21.56 -2.46 20.91
N ASN A 58 -22.01 -1.29 21.36
CA ASN A 58 -22.26 -0.17 20.48
C ASN A 58 -21.80 1.13 21.11
N GLN A 59 -20.50 1.37 21.02
CA GLN A 59 -19.98 2.71 20.91
C GLN A 59 -18.65 2.64 20.19
N ASP A 60 -18.70 3.01 18.91
CA ASP A 60 -17.61 3.55 18.11
C ASP A 60 -17.03 4.81 18.79
N ASN A 61 -16.56 4.68 20.03
CA ASN A 61 -15.71 5.67 20.66
C ASN A 61 -14.29 5.44 20.13
N ARG A 62 -14.11 5.67 18.83
CA ARG A 62 -12.78 5.99 18.31
C ARG A 62 -12.38 7.23 19.07
N SER A 63 -11.43 7.09 19.99
CA SER A 63 -10.75 8.19 20.63
C SER A 63 -10.51 9.25 19.57
N ARG A 64 -11.23 10.37 19.69
CA ARG A 64 -11.07 11.52 18.82
C ARG A 64 -9.74 12.09 19.23
N ASP A 65 -8.66 11.64 18.59
CA ASP A 65 -7.36 12.25 18.77
C ASP A 65 -7.56 13.76 18.60
N PRO A 66 -6.98 14.58 19.50
CA PRO A 66 -7.15 16.01 19.41
C PRO A 66 -6.77 16.49 18.01
N PRO A 67 -7.52 17.46 17.44
CA PRO A 67 -7.17 18.02 16.14
C PRO A 67 -5.69 18.42 16.09
N ILE A 68 -5.03 18.14 14.98
CA ILE A 68 -3.60 18.49 14.79
C ILE A 68 -3.46 20.00 14.95
N ASP A 69 -2.68 20.43 15.94
CA ASP A 69 -2.31 21.84 16.11
C ASP A 69 -1.28 22.21 15.03
N LYS A 70 -1.79 22.83 13.96
CA LYS A 70 -0.97 23.17 12.79
C LYS A 70 0.07 24.24 13.09
N GLU A 71 -0.25 25.20 13.96
CA GLU A 71 0.70 26.26 14.33
C GLU A 71 1.88 25.65 15.08
N LYS A 72 1.59 24.77 16.05
CA LYS A 72 2.62 24.00 16.73
C LYS A 72 3.38 23.07 15.78
N LEU A 73 2.73 22.47 14.79
CA LEU A 73 3.39 21.61 13.81
C LEU A 73 4.34 22.41 12.90
N LYS A 74 3.92 23.58 12.41
CA LYS A 74 4.71 24.46 11.55
C LYS A 74 5.93 25.05 12.25
N THR A 75 5.88 25.24 13.57
CA THR A 75 7.06 25.66 14.35
C THR A 75 8.12 24.56 14.51
N ASN A 76 7.82 23.31 14.16
CA ASN A 76 8.79 22.23 14.20
C ASN A 76 9.83 22.41 13.08
N PRO A 77 11.15 22.40 13.38
CA PRO A 77 12.18 22.54 12.35
C PRO A 77 12.16 21.44 11.28
N ALA A 78 11.57 20.28 11.57
CA ALA A 78 11.42 19.19 10.59
C ALA A 78 10.25 19.42 9.61
N TYR A 79 9.29 20.31 9.92
CA TYR A 79 8.13 20.56 9.08
C TYR A 79 8.48 20.98 7.64
N PRO A 80 9.28 22.03 7.39
CA PRO A 80 9.57 22.48 6.03
C PRO A 80 10.27 21.40 5.19
N LEU A 81 11.10 20.57 5.83
CA LEU A 81 11.75 19.43 5.17
C LEU A 81 10.72 18.38 4.72
N MET A 82 9.77 18.01 5.59
CA MET A 82 8.73 17.02 5.26
C MET A 82 7.74 17.55 4.23
N GLU A 83 7.33 18.82 4.36
CA GLU A 83 6.44 19.48 3.40
C GLU A 83 7.08 19.57 2.02
N GLY A 84 8.35 20.01 1.94
CA GLY A 84 9.11 20.05 0.70
C GLY A 84 9.28 18.67 0.07
N PHE A 85 9.61 17.66 0.88
CA PHE A 85 9.73 16.28 0.42
C PHE A 85 8.41 15.75 -0.16
N LEU A 86 7.28 15.92 0.52
CA LEU A 86 5.96 15.52 0.03
C LEU A 86 5.61 16.24 -1.28
N SER A 87 5.86 17.55 -1.36
CA SER A 87 5.55 18.35 -2.55
C SER A 87 6.33 17.89 -3.78
N ARG A 88 7.64 17.67 -3.67
CA ARG A 88 8.48 17.23 -4.80
C ARG A 88 8.19 15.80 -5.25
N ARG A 89 7.73 14.96 -4.32
CA ARG A 89 7.49 13.53 -4.55
C ARG A 89 6.03 13.22 -4.88
N TYR A 90 5.17 14.22 -4.96
CA TYR A 90 3.78 14.03 -5.34
C TYR A 90 3.58 14.30 -6.82
N ASP A 91 2.98 13.33 -7.50
CA ASP A 91 2.55 13.43 -8.89
C ASP A 91 1.02 13.56 -8.93
N ALA A 92 0.56 14.76 -9.29
CA ALA A 92 -0.86 15.10 -9.35
C ALA A 92 -1.60 14.38 -10.49
N SER A 93 -0.94 14.14 -11.62
CA SER A 93 -1.54 13.50 -12.79
C SER A 93 -1.93 12.05 -12.47
N ASN A 94 -1.03 11.34 -11.79
CA ASN A 94 -1.25 9.94 -11.40
C ASN A 94 -1.81 9.79 -9.98
N LYS A 95 -2.06 10.91 -9.27
CA LYS A 95 -2.49 10.92 -7.86
C LYS A 95 -1.59 10.04 -6.99
N LEU A 96 -0.29 10.13 -7.26
CA LEU A 96 0.74 9.24 -6.75
C LEU A 96 1.63 9.98 -5.74
N LEU A 97 1.69 9.45 -4.53
CA LEU A 97 2.69 9.85 -3.56
C LEU A 97 3.91 8.92 -3.66
N ASN A 98 5.02 9.44 -4.18
CA ASN A 98 6.24 8.67 -4.42
C ASN A 98 7.17 8.66 -3.19
N LEU A 99 7.02 7.64 -2.36
CA LEU A 99 7.88 7.42 -1.20
C LEU A 99 8.97 6.37 -1.50
N SER A 100 9.40 6.21 -2.76
CA SER A 100 10.46 5.27 -3.12
C SER A 100 11.86 5.83 -2.81
N VAL A 101 12.80 4.94 -2.51
CA VAL A 101 14.23 5.24 -2.27
C VAL A 101 14.43 6.52 -1.44
N ILE A 102 13.74 6.66 -0.31
CA ILE A 102 13.69 7.90 0.49
C ILE A 102 15.10 8.36 0.89
N ALA A 103 15.97 7.40 1.22
CA ALA A 103 17.34 7.67 1.62
C ALA A 103 18.22 8.26 0.50
N SER A 104 17.81 8.22 -0.77
CA SER A 104 18.54 8.85 -1.88
C SER A 104 18.10 10.30 -2.15
N ASP A 105 17.06 10.79 -1.48
CA ASP A 105 16.60 12.17 -1.64
C ASP A 105 17.66 13.16 -1.14
N GLN A 106 18.05 14.09 -2.01
CA GLN A 106 19.16 15.01 -1.74
C GLN A 106 18.90 15.90 -0.51
N GLU A 107 17.68 16.40 -0.34
CA GLU A 107 17.37 17.27 0.81
C GLU A 107 17.28 16.46 2.10
N ILE A 108 16.75 15.23 2.05
CA ILE A 108 16.74 14.36 3.22
C ILE A 108 18.16 13.96 3.62
N LEU A 109 19.04 13.67 2.67
CA LEU A 109 20.46 13.41 2.93
C LEU A 109 21.16 14.61 3.57
N GLN A 110 21.00 15.80 2.97
CA GLN A 110 21.61 17.04 3.48
C GLN A 110 21.13 17.41 4.88
N SER A 111 19.87 17.09 5.22
CA SER A 111 19.32 17.34 6.55
C SER A 111 19.96 16.49 7.66
N GLY A 112 20.68 15.41 7.32
CA GLY A 112 21.24 14.47 8.29
C GLY A 112 20.19 13.63 9.04
N MET A 113 18.93 13.62 8.60
CA MET A 113 17.81 12.96 9.30
C MET A 113 17.97 11.44 9.43
N PHE A 114 18.74 10.80 8.54
CA PHE A 114 19.05 9.37 8.61
C PHE A 114 20.42 9.06 9.22
N ALA A 115 21.13 10.06 9.75
CA ALA A 115 22.41 9.84 10.43
C ALA A 115 22.25 9.14 11.79
N THR A 116 21.06 9.20 12.40
CA THR A 116 20.78 8.54 13.69
C THR A 116 19.51 7.68 13.62
N GLU A 117 19.54 6.53 14.29
CA GLU A 117 18.42 5.59 14.35
C GLU A 117 17.16 6.23 14.97
N GLY A 118 17.35 7.10 15.96
CA GLY A 118 16.25 7.81 16.62
C GLY A 118 15.50 8.76 15.69
N ALA A 119 16.22 9.49 14.83
CA ALA A 119 15.61 10.38 13.85
C ALA A 119 14.93 9.58 12.72
N GLN A 120 15.55 8.51 12.24
CA GLN A 120 14.96 7.59 11.25
C GLN A 120 13.62 7.01 11.72
N LYS A 121 13.53 6.55 12.98
CA LYS A 121 12.29 6.01 13.56
C LYS A 121 11.16 7.05 13.61
N LYS A 122 11.49 8.33 13.74
CA LYS A 122 10.52 9.44 13.80
C LYS A 122 10.16 9.99 12.43
N PHE A 123 10.99 9.77 11.41
CA PHE A 123 10.80 10.28 10.06
C PHE A 123 9.39 9.98 9.52
N PHE A 124 9.05 8.70 9.41
CA PHE A 124 7.81 8.29 8.76
C PHE A 124 6.55 8.71 9.53
N PRO A 125 6.49 8.57 10.88
CA PRO A 125 5.38 9.14 11.66
C PRO A 125 5.20 10.64 11.46
N VAL A 126 6.28 11.43 11.48
CA VAL A 126 6.19 12.89 11.27
C VAL A 126 5.73 13.20 9.86
N LEU A 127 6.25 12.50 8.85
CA LEU A 127 5.85 12.64 7.45
C LEU A 127 4.33 12.45 7.28
N MET A 128 3.76 11.42 7.92
CA MET A 128 2.32 11.16 7.85
C MET A 128 1.48 12.25 8.54
N ILE A 129 1.96 12.78 9.68
CA ILE A 129 1.30 13.91 10.36
C ILE A 129 1.31 15.17 9.50
N VAL A 130 2.43 15.46 8.82
CA VAL A 130 2.52 16.60 7.89
C VAL A 130 1.60 16.40 6.68
N CYS A 131 1.55 15.19 6.12
CA CYS A 131 0.60 14.86 5.05
C CYS A 131 -0.85 15.11 5.48
N ASP A 132 -1.23 14.73 6.70
CA ASP A 132 -2.55 14.98 7.26
C ASP A 132 -2.84 16.46 7.52
N ALA A 133 -1.81 17.25 7.86
CA ALA A 133 -1.96 18.69 8.04
C ALA A 133 -2.15 19.44 6.71
N ILE A 134 -1.54 18.94 5.63
CA ILE A 134 -1.70 19.47 4.26
C ILE A 134 -3.07 19.05 3.69
N LEU A 135 -3.47 17.79 3.88
CA LEU A 135 -4.72 17.21 3.38
C LEU A 135 -5.68 16.96 4.54
N GLU A 136 -6.34 18.04 4.98
CA GLU A 136 -7.07 18.07 6.25
C GLU A 136 -8.27 17.12 6.31
N THR A 137 -9.01 17.04 5.20
CA THR A 137 -10.24 16.25 5.12
C THR A 137 -9.96 14.91 4.47
N GLN A 138 -10.73 13.90 4.88
CA GLN A 138 -10.67 12.58 4.25
C GLN A 138 -10.95 12.66 2.75
N GLU A 139 -11.89 13.51 2.35
CA GLU A 139 -12.23 13.77 0.94
C GLU A 139 -11.05 14.36 0.17
N ALA A 140 -10.32 15.33 0.74
CA ALA A 140 -9.12 15.89 0.12
C ALA A 140 -8.04 14.82 -0.05
N LYS A 141 -7.85 13.94 0.94
CA LYS A 141 -6.90 12.82 0.85
C LYS A 141 -7.28 11.84 -0.26
N GLU A 142 -8.56 11.47 -0.36
CA GLU A 142 -9.07 10.55 -1.38
C GLU A 142 -9.03 11.14 -2.79
N ALA A 143 -9.26 12.45 -2.91
CA ALA A 143 -9.17 13.18 -4.16
C ALA A 143 -7.72 13.30 -4.64
N ALA A 144 -6.78 13.56 -3.74
CA ALA A 144 -5.37 13.79 -4.04
C ALA A 144 -4.56 12.50 -4.19
N ILE A 145 -4.66 11.56 -3.25
CA ILE A 145 -3.77 10.39 -3.20
C ILE A 145 -4.58 9.11 -3.41
N GLN A 146 -4.34 8.45 -4.54
CA GLN A 146 -4.88 7.12 -4.85
C GLN A 146 -3.80 6.05 -4.95
N SER A 147 -2.56 6.46 -5.20
CA SER A 147 -1.42 5.58 -5.41
C SER A 147 -0.28 5.94 -4.46
N VAL A 148 0.38 4.93 -3.90
CA VAL A 148 1.59 5.10 -3.08
C VAL A 148 2.62 4.07 -3.50
N THR A 149 3.86 4.51 -3.73
CA THR A 149 5.01 3.59 -3.86
C THR A 149 5.95 3.75 -2.67
N LEU A 150 6.37 2.62 -2.12
CA LEU A 150 7.42 2.49 -1.10
C LEU A 150 8.59 1.65 -1.63
N ALA A 151 8.75 1.60 -2.95
CA ALA A 151 9.74 0.74 -3.56
C ALA A 151 11.18 1.14 -3.21
N GLY A 152 12.10 0.18 -3.14
CA GLY A 152 13.52 0.48 -3.02
C GLY A 152 13.95 1.07 -1.67
N ASN A 153 13.15 0.93 -0.62
CA ASN A 153 13.48 1.50 0.70
C ASN A 153 14.25 0.54 1.62
N ASN A 154 14.62 -0.64 1.11
CA ASN A 154 15.27 -1.69 1.89
C ASN A 154 14.49 -2.05 3.16
N LEU A 155 13.15 -2.05 3.08
CA LEU A 155 12.30 -2.39 4.21
C LEU A 155 12.37 -3.89 4.48
N GLU A 156 12.79 -4.28 5.68
CA GLU A 156 12.73 -5.68 6.12
C GLU A 156 11.33 -6.09 6.58
N ASN A 157 10.52 -5.12 6.97
CA ASN A 157 9.14 -5.29 7.43
C ASN A 157 8.37 -3.97 7.40
N THR A 158 7.06 -4.04 7.65
CA THR A 158 6.14 -2.89 7.60
C THR A 158 6.16 -1.98 8.83
N HIS A 159 6.94 -2.27 9.89
CA HIS A 159 6.85 -1.53 11.15
C HIS A 159 7.27 -0.06 11.01
N ALA A 160 8.37 0.21 10.30
CA ALA A 160 8.87 1.58 10.10
C ALA A 160 7.86 2.48 9.37
N VAL A 161 7.06 1.87 8.48
CA VAL A 161 6.08 2.56 7.63
C VAL A 161 4.63 2.30 8.07
N TYR A 162 4.43 1.70 9.24
CA TYR A 162 3.14 1.17 9.66
C TYR A 162 2.03 2.23 9.65
N GLN A 163 2.37 3.47 10.00
CA GLN A 163 1.45 4.58 10.04
C GLN A 163 0.77 4.85 8.69
N LEU A 164 1.36 4.46 7.56
CA LEU A 164 0.72 4.61 6.24
C LEU A 164 -0.68 4.01 6.23
N CYS A 165 -0.89 2.85 6.85
CA CYS A 165 -2.19 2.19 6.86
C CYS A 165 -3.24 2.88 7.74
N ASN A 166 -2.83 3.81 8.61
CA ASN A 166 -3.74 4.63 9.41
C ASN A 166 -4.19 5.88 8.65
N HIS A 167 -3.25 6.52 7.95
CA HIS A 167 -3.46 7.81 7.28
C HIS A 167 -3.97 7.67 5.83
N GLN A 168 -3.44 6.70 5.09
CA GLN A 168 -3.68 6.48 3.66
C GLN A 168 -4.42 5.17 3.40
N ARG A 169 -5.43 4.88 4.22
CA ARG A 169 -6.20 3.61 4.16
C ARG A 169 -7.10 3.45 2.93
N HIS A 170 -7.37 4.55 2.23
CA HIS A 170 -8.27 4.63 1.07
C HIS A 170 -7.58 4.37 -0.27
N ILE A 171 -6.26 4.25 -0.29
CA ILE A 171 -5.48 4.08 -1.52
C ILE A 171 -5.90 2.81 -2.28
N LYS A 172 -5.77 2.89 -3.61
CA LYS A 172 -6.10 1.82 -4.55
C LYS A 172 -4.85 1.13 -5.09
N ASN A 173 -3.75 1.85 -5.21
CA ASN A 173 -2.51 1.32 -5.77
C ASN A 173 -1.41 1.38 -4.72
N LEU A 174 -0.74 0.25 -4.50
CA LEU A 174 0.36 0.12 -3.56
C LEU A 174 1.53 -0.62 -4.20
N ASP A 175 2.70 -0.03 -4.16
CA ASP A 175 3.94 -0.65 -4.64
C ASP A 175 4.93 -0.83 -3.49
N LEU A 176 5.31 -2.07 -3.26
CA LEU A 176 6.22 -2.56 -2.23
C LEU A 176 7.45 -3.27 -2.80
N SER A 177 7.64 -3.21 -4.12
CA SER A 177 8.76 -3.87 -4.81
C SER A 177 10.13 -3.37 -4.38
N LYS A 178 11.18 -4.13 -4.69
CA LYS A 178 12.57 -3.80 -4.41
C LYS A 178 12.83 -3.51 -2.93
N ASN A 179 12.19 -4.26 -2.04
CA ASN A 179 12.40 -4.18 -0.59
C ASN A 179 13.04 -5.48 -0.06
N ALA A 180 13.46 -5.49 1.20
CA ALA A 180 14.17 -6.61 1.81
C ALA A 180 13.23 -7.55 2.59
N PHE A 181 12.00 -7.76 2.10
CA PHE A 181 11.02 -8.61 2.78
C PHE A 181 11.40 -10.09 2.64
N ALA A 182 11.94 -10.69 3.70
CA ALA A 182 12.40 -12.10 3.66
C ALA A 182 11.24 -13.11 3.51
N ASN A 183 10.06 -12.79 4.04
CA ASN A 183 8.88 -13.65 4.02
C ASN A 183 7.61 -12.84 4.30
N LEU A 184 6.45 -13.49 4.19
CA LEU A 184 5.14 -12.85 4.39
C LEU A 184 4.91 -12.27 5.80
N GLU A 185 5.59 -12.76 6.85
CA GLU A 185 5.44 -12.20 8.20
C GLU A 185 5.83 -10.71 8.26
N ALA A 186 6.75 -10.28 7.38
CA ALA A 186 7.15 -8.88 7.23
C ALA A 186 5.97 -7.94 6.89
N LEU A 187 5.00 -8.46 6.13
CA LEU A 187 3.83 -7.72 5.66
C LEU A 187 2.58 -7.94 6.52
N LYS A 188 2.56 -8.98 7.36
CA LYS A 188 1.43 -9.39 8.20
C LYS A 188 0.80 -8.29 9.07
N PRO A 189 1.52 -7.29 9.61
CA PRO A 189 0.90 -6.17 10.31
C PRO A 189 -0.14 -5.40 9.49
N TRP A 190 -0.06 -5.48 8.15
CA TRP A 190 -1.00 -4.83 7.23
C TRP A 190 -2.16 -5.70 6.78
N LYS A 191 -2.23 -6.96 7.23
CA LYS A 191 -3.34 -7.87 6.94
C LYS A 191 -4.68 -7.23 7.33
N GLY A 192 -5.56 -7.04 6.34
CA GLY A 192 -6.90 -6.47 6.51
C GLY A 192 -6.96 -4.96 6.75
N ARG A 193 -5.87 -4.21 6.53
CA ARG A 193 -5.81 -2.75 6.72
C ARG A 193 -6.17 -2.00 5.44
N PHE A 194 -5.50 -2.30 4.34
CA PHE A 194 -5.70 -1.68 3.03
C PHE A 194 -6.83 -2.36 2.25
N LYS A 195 -8.07 -2.18 2.73
CA LYS A 195 -9.26 -2.87 2.16
C LYS A 195 -9.64 -2.39 0.75
N PHE A 196 -9.09 -1.28 0.30
CA PHE A 196 -9.40 -0.65 -0.98
C PHE A 196 -8.32 -0.82 -2.05
N VAL A 197 -7.20 -1.48 -1.72
CA VAL A 197 -6.15 -1.74 -2.70
C VAL A 197 -6.68 -2.68 -3.78
N GLU A 198 -6.59 -2.22 -5.02
CA GLU A 198 -6.94 -2.90 -6.25
C GLU A 198 -5.68 -3.39 -6.97
N HIS A 199 -4.59 -2.62 -6.93
CA HIS A 199 -3.31 -3.00 -7.55
C HIS A 199 -2.19 -3.05 -6.51
N LEU A 200 -1.52 -4.20 -6.43
CA LEU A 200 -0.36 -4.42 -5.57
C LEU A 200 0.83 -4.88 -6.39
N ILE A 201 1.98 -4.24 -6.15
CA ILE A 201 3.29 -4.71 -6.64
C ILE A 201 4.14 -5.10 -5.44
N VAL A 202 4.72 -6.29 -5.45
CA VAL A 202 5.59 -6.82 -4.38
C VAL A 202 6.55 -7.87 -4.97
N ASP A 203 7.75 -7.98 -4.42
CA ASP A 203 8.69 -9.01 -4.87
C ASP A 203 8.18 -10.42 -4.49
N PRO A 204 8.43 -11.45 -5.32
CA PRO A 204 8.01 -12.82 -5.02
C PRO A 204 8.62 -13.36 -3.72
N PHE A 205 7.82 -14.08 -2.92
CA PHE A 205 8.30 -14.73 -1.71
C PHE A 205 8.74 -16.18 -1.98
N PRO A 206 9.69 -16.73 -1.20
CA PRO A 206 10.16 -18.10 -1.39
C PRO A 206 9.13 -19.17 -0.96
N THR A 207 8.10 -18.78 -0.19
CA THR A 207 7.05 -19.69 0.27
C THR A 207 6.09 -20.03 -0.86
N VAL A 208 5.73 -21.30 -1.01
CA VAL A 208 4.73 -21.77 -1.98
C VAL A 208 3.36 -21.13 -1.67
N ASN A 209 2.61 -20.77 -2.72
CA ASN A 209 1.26 -20.16 -2.65
C ASN A 209 1.20 -18.85 -1.85
N TRP A 210 2.30 -18.08 -1.80
CA TRP A 210 2.31 -16.79 -1.13
C TRP A 210 1.30 -15.81 -1.74
N GLU A 211 1.02 -15.94 -3.04
CA GLU A 211 0.06 -15.13 -3.79
C GLU A 211 -1.36 -15.30 -3.23
N GLU A 212 -1.79 -16.54 -2.97
CA GLU A 212 -3.11 -16.84 -2.40
C GLU A 212 -3.27 -16.20 -1.02
N GLU A 213 -2.22 -16.27 -0.20
CA GLU A 213 -2.21 -15.64 1.11
C GLU A 213 -2.32 -14.12 0.99
N ILE A 214 -1.56 -13.49 0.10
CA ILE A 214 -1.65 -12.04 -0.18
C ILE A 214 -3.04 -11.66 -0.69
N ILE A 215 -3.59 -12.37 -1.66
CA ILE A 215 -4.95 -12.15 -2.20
C ILE A 215 -5.99 -12.18 -1.08
N SER A 216 -5.83 -13.07 -0.09
CA SER A 216 -6.75 -13.14 1.06
C SER A 216 -6.69 -11.92 1.98
N TRP A 217 -5.60 -11.14 1.97
CA TRP A 217 -5.42 -9.96 2.83
C TRP A 217 -6.01 -8.68 2.22
N PHE A 218 -6.06 -8.61 0.89
CA PHE A 218 -6.52 -7.45 0.13
C PHE A 218 -7.83 -7.79 -0.61
N PRO A 219 -8.99 -7.58 0.05
CA PRO A 219 -10.27 -8.08 -0.44
C PRO A 219 -10.80 -7.37 -1.70
N LYS A 220 -10.10 -6.37 -2.23
CA LYS A 220 -10.42 -5.72 -3.51
C LYS A 220 -9.31 -5.85 -4.55
N LEU A 221 -8.28 -6.65 -4.27
CA LEU A 221 -7.14 -6.83 -5.17
C LEU A 221 -7.60 -7.44 -6.50
N LYS A 222 -7.24 -6.77 -7.58
CA LYS A 222 -7.51 -7.12 -8.98
C LYS A 222 -6.23 -7.46 -9.72
N LEU A 223 -5.17 -6.69 -9.50
CA LEU A 223 -3.85 -6.91 -10.11
C LEU A 223 -2.79 -7.14 -9.04
N LEU A 224 -2.10 -8.27 -9.13
CA LEU A 224 -0.92 -8.58 -8.33
C LEU A 224 0.26 -8.77 -9.27
N ASN A 225 1.26 -7.90 -9.20
CA ASN A 225 2.45 -7.94 -10.07
C ASN A 225 2.10 -7.99 -11.58
N GLY A 226 1.05 -7.28 -11.98
CA GLY A 226 0.53 -7.28 -13.36
C GLY A 226 -0.42 -8.45 -13.68
N THR A 227 -0.47 -9.50 -12.86
CA THR A 227 -1.38 -10.64 -13.05
C THR A 227 -2.77 -10.33 -12.52
N GLN A 228 -3.79 -10.60 -13.33
CA GLN A 228 -5.19 -10.47 -12.90
C GLN A 228 -5.58 -11.60 -11.94
N VAL A 229 -5.90 -11.24 -10.69
CA VAL A 229 -6.27 -12.17 -9.62
C VAL A 229 -7.76 -12.10 -9.25
N ARG A 230 -8.47 -11.09 -9.74
CA ARG A 230 -9.91 -10.95 -9.59
C ARG A 230 -10.53 -10.28 -10.82
N PRO A 231 -11.67 -10.77 -11.32
CA PRO A 231 -12.39 -10.11 -12.40
C PRO A 231 -12.93 -8.76 -11.92
N ASP A 232 -13.02 -7.81 -12.84
CA ASP A 232 -13.75 -6.58 -12.57
C ASP A 232 -15.21 -6.90 -12.32
N SER A 233 -15.73 -6.49 -11.16
CA SER A 233 -17.14 -6.69 -10.79
C SER A 233 -18.13 -5.88 -11.64
N ASN A 234 -17.65 -5.26 -12.73
CA ASN A 234 -18.45 -4.56 -13.75
C ASN A 234 -18.52 -5.33 -15.08
N ILE A 235 -18.11 -6.61 -15.11
CA ILE A 235 -18.23 -7.42 -16.32
C ILE A 235 -19.48 -8.29 -16.18
N ASN A 236 -20.54 -7.83 -16.83
CA ASN A 236 -21.64 -8.66 -17.28
C ASN A 236 -21.09 -9.58 -18.40
N THR A 237 -20.25 -10.57 -18.04
CA THR A 237 -19.75 -11.59 -18.96
C THR A 237 -20.84 -12.64 -19.11
N PRO A 238 -21.44 -12.82 -20.29
CA PRO A 238 -22.19 -14.03 -20.58
C PRO A 238 -21.18 -15.19 -20.58
N THR A 239 -21.36 -16.14 -19.69
CA THR A 239 -20.67 -17.43 -19.68
C THR A 239 -20.74 -18.10 -21.07
N PRO A 240 -19.64 -18.64 -21.63
CA PRO A 240 -19.72 -19.45 -22.83
C PRO A 240 -20.29 -20.82 -22.46
N ASN A 241 -21.60 -21.00 -22.63
CA ASN A 241 -22.20 -22.32 -22.65
C ASN A 241 -21.97 -22.94 -24.04
N THR A 242 -21.36 -24.12 -24.03
CA THR A 242 -21.25 -25.06 -25.15
C THR A 242 -22.62 -25.41 -25.74
N ASN A 243 -22.91 -25.05 -27.00
CA ASN A 243 -23.49 -25.97 -27.99
C ASN A 243 -23.55 -25.39 -29.42
N THR A 244 -23.59 -26.32 -30.36
CA THR A 244 -23.50 -26.31 -31.83
C THR A 244 -24.49 -25.46 -32.66
N GLN A 245 -23.98 -25.02 -33.84
CA GLN A 245 -24.63 -24.89 -35.18
C GLN A 245 -25.27 -23.55 -35.67
N PRO A 246 -25.36 -23.30 -37.01
CA PRO A 246 -24.75 -22.14 -37.69
C PRO A 246 -25.72 -21.12 -38.35
N LEU A 247 -25.12 -20.03 -38.89
CA LEU A 247 -25.60 -19.04 -39.88
C LEU A 247 -26.76 -18.11 -39.46
N ASN A 248 -26.48 -16.81 -39.26
CA ASN A 248 -27.14 -15.71 -39.98
C ASN A 248 -26.52 -14.34 -39.65
N ILE A 249 -26.22 -13.54 -40.66
CA ILE A 249 -25.99 -12.09 -40.55
C ILE A 249 -27.37 -11.42 -40.66
N PRO A 250 -27.71 -10.45 -39.81
CA PRO A 250 -27.97 -9.12 -40.35
C PRO A 250 -27.43 -7.98 -39.46
N ALA A 251 -27.32 -6.83 -40.11
CA ALA A 251 -26.65 -5.62 -39.67
C ALA A 251 -27.27 -4.89 -38.47
N SER A 252 -26.40 -4.09 -37.84
CA SER A 252 -26.63 -2.79 -37.19
C SER A 252 -27.67 -2.70 -36.07
N THR A 253 -27.20 -2.45 -34.85
CA THR A 253 -27.45 -1.21 -34.07
C THR A 253 -27.03 -1.46 -32.62
N THR A 254 -25.91 -0.89 -32.18
CA THR A 254 -25.79 -0.47 -30.77
C THR A 254 -24.69 0.58 -30.61
N PRO A 255 -24.87 1.50 -29.66
CA PRO A 255 -24.32 2.83 -29.67
C PRO A 255 -22.93 2.90 -29.02
N THR A 256 -22.19 3.90 -29.47
CA THR A 256 -20.96 4.48 -28.92
C THR A 256 -20.88 4.46 -27.39
N PRO A 257 -19.74 4.06 -26.80
CA PRO A 257 -19.31 4.58 -25.51
C PRO A 257 -18.44 5.83 -25.74
N THR A 258 -18.86 6.94 -25.14
CA THR A 258 -18.11 8.19 -24.98
C THR A 258 -17.09 8.08 -23.83
N PRO A 259 -16.14 9.01 -23.67
CA PRO A 259 -14.73 8.83 -23.98
C PRO A 259 -13.89 8.68 -22.70
N VAL A 260 -12.97 7.72 -22.68
CA VAL A 260 -11.80 7.82 -21.81
C VAL A 260 -10.90 8.85 -22.48
N ILE A 261 -10.52 9.90 -21.75
CA ILE A 261 -9.48 10.85 -22.18
C ILE A 261 -8.16 10.07 -22.15
N THR A 262 -7.95 9.29 -23.20
CA THR A 262 -6.66 8.76 -23.58
C THR A 262 -5.94 9.92 -24.24
N ASP A 263 -4.70 10.18 -23.84
CA ASP A 263 -3.81 11.04 -24.60
C ASP A 263 -3.91 10.63 -26.09
N PRO A 264 -4.20 11.54 -27.04
CA PRO A 264 -4.34 11.20 -28.46
C PRO A 264 -3.09 10.49 -29.01
N GLU A 265 -1.91 10.74 -28.42
CA GLU A 265 -0.69 10.01 -28.76
C GLU A 265 -0.77 8.55 -28.32
N GLN A 266 -1.31 8.28 -27.14
CA GLN A 266 -1.43 6.93 -26.58
C GLN A 266 -2.51 6.10 -27.28
N GLN A 267 -3.60 6.73 -27.73
CA GLN A 267 -4.59 6.09 -28.62
C GLN A 267 -3.95 5.68 -29.95
N ARG A 268 -3.15 6.56 -30.57
CA ARG A 268 -2.42 6.23 -31.81
C ARG A 268 -1.45 5.08 -31.61
N LYS A 269 -0.68 5.11 -30.51
CA LYS A 269 0.23 4.02 -30.15
C LYS A 269 -0.51 2.69 -29.98
N GLU A 270 -1.68 2.70 -29.34
CA GLU A 270 -2.50 1.51 -29.15
C GLU A 270 -3.10 0.98 -30.47
N GLU A 271 -3.54 1.86 -31.38
CA GLU A 271 -3.98 1.48 -32.73
C GLU A 271 -2.84 0.83 -33.54
N MET A 272 -1.62 1.37 -33.45
CA MET A 272 -0.45 0.83 -34.13
C MET A 272 -0.07 -0.56 -33.58
N VAL A 273 -0.13 -0.74 -32.25
CA VAL A 273 0.09 -2.04 -31.61
C VAL A 273 -0.91 -3.06 -32.14
N LEU A 274 -2.20 -2.73 -32.18
CA LEU A 274 -3.24 -3.64 -32.69
C LEU A 274 -3.02 -4.00 -34.17
N TYR A 275 -2.59 -3.06 -34.99
CA TYR A 275 -2.26 -3.30 -36.39
C TYR A 275 -1.09 -4.30 -36.54
N VAL A 276 0.01 -4.06 -35.81
CA VAL A 276 1.17 -4.96 -35.84
C VAL A 276 0.81 -6.35 -35.33
N GLN A 277 0.05 -6.45 -34.24
CA GLN A 277 -0.42 -7.74 -33.72
C GLN A 277 -1.25 -8.51 -34.76
N ARG A 278 -2.11 -7.82 -35.50
CA ARG A 278 -2.95 -8.45 -36.53
C ARG A 278 -2.14 -8.97 -37.72
N GLU A 279 -1.16 -8.21 -38.19
CA GLU A 279 -0.37 -8.56 -39.39
C GLU A 279 0.74 -9.58 -39.09
N THR A 280 1.30 -9.57 -37.89
CA THR A 280 2.45 -10.42 -37.50
C THR A 280 2.07 -11.60 -36.60
N ASN A 281 0.86 -11.60 -36.04
CA ASN A 281 0.38 -12.54 -35.02
C ASN A 281 1.27 -12.58 -33.76
N LEU A 282 1.92 -11.46 -33.45
CA LEU A 282 2.74 -11.32 -32.24
C LEU A 282 1.91 -10.97 -31.01
N LYS A 283 2.41 -11.38 -29.83
CA LYS A 283 1.90 -10.89 -28.55
C LYS A 283 2.18 -9.40 -28.36
N ARG A 284 1.34 -8.76 -27.54
CA ARG A 284 1.33 -7.30 -27.32
C ARG A 284 2.69 -6.77 -26.90
N ASP A 285 3.36 -7.46 -25.97
CA ASP A 285 4.63 -7.01 -25.41
C ASP A 285 5.73 -6.94 -26.49
N PHE A 286 5.76 -7.91 -27.41
CA PHE A 286 6.70 -7.93 -28.54
C PHE A 286 6.32 -6.93 -29.64
N ALA A 287 5.02 -6.72 -29.89
CA ALA A 287 4.54 -5.70 -30.81
C ALA A 287 4.92 -4.28 -30.33
N VAL A 288 4.79 -4.00 -29.03
CA VAL A 288 5.24 -2.75 -28.41
C VAL A 288 6.75 -2.59 -28.57
N GLN A 289 7.53 -3.63 -28.29
CA GLN A 289 8.99 -3.57 -28.41
C GLN A 289 9.46 -3.32 -29.85
N CYS A 290 8.80 -3.92 -30.85
CA CYS A 290 9.11 -3.67 -32.27
C CYS A 290 8.78 -2.24 -32.67
N LEU A 291 7.64 -1.71 -32.20
CA LEU A 291 7.24 -0.33 -32.46
C LEU A 291 8.19 0.67 -31.77
N GLU A 292 8.61 0.41 -30.53
CA GLU A 292 9.57 1.26 -29.83
C GLU A 292 10.94 1.30 -30.54
N ALA A 293 11.44 0.14 -30.97
CA ALA A 293 12.70 0.06 -31.73
C ALA A 293 12.60 0.74 -33.11
N GLY A 294 11.41 0.73 -33.71
CA GLY A 294 11.10 1.42 -34.97
C GLY A 294 10.69 2.88 -34.79
N ASN A 295 10.89 3.51 -33.63
CA ASN A 295 10.46 4.88 -33.30
C ASN A 295 8.96 5.14 -33.57
N TRP A 296 8.11 4.15 -33.33
CA TRP A 296 6.67 4.16 -33.61
C TRP A 296 6.34 4.46 -35.09
N ASP A 297 7.14 3.92 -36.01
CA ASP A 297 6.91 3.92 -37.45
C ASP A 297 6.59 2.49 -37.92
N LEU A 298 5.46 2.28 -38.61
CA LEU A 298 5.01 0.96 -39.05
C LEU A 298 5.94 0.32 -40.09
N ASP A 299 6.54 1.12 -40.97
CA ASP A 299 7.42 0.63 -42.03
C ASP A 299 8.76 0.17 -41.43
N GLN A 300 9.31 0.97 -40.50
CA GLN A 300 10.54 0.61 -39.78
C GLN A 300 10.32 -0.57 -38.82
N ALA A 301 9.23 -0.58 -38.07
CA ALA A 301 8.88 -1.69 -37.17
C ALA A 301 8.67 -3.00 -37.94
N GLY A 302 8.03 -2.94 -39.12
CA GLY A 302 7.87 -4.09 -40.00
C GLY A 302 9.20 -4.64 -40.55
N ALA A 303 10.13 -3.76 -40.92
CA ALA A 303 11.47 -4.15 -41.35
C ALA A 303 12.30 -4.78 -40.21
N LEU A 304 12.22 -4.23 -39.01
CA LEU A 304 12.86 -4.77 -37.81
C LEU A 304 12.27 -6.13 -37.44
N PHE A 305 10.94 -6.27 -37.48
CA PHE A 305 10.27 -7.55 -37.28
C PHE A 305 10.74 -8.59 -38.30
N ALA A 306 10.81 -8.25 -39.58
CA ALA A 306 11.25 -9.17 -40.63
C ALA A 306 12.68 -9.68 -40.39
N GLN A 307 13.57 -8.84 -39.84
CA GLN A 307 14.93 -9.23 -39.45
C GLN A 307 14.95 -10.08 -38.17
N SER A 308 14.13 -9.75 -37.16
CA SER A 308 14.09 -10.49 -35.90
C SER A 308 13.27 -11.77 -35.99
N ARG A 309 12.45 -11.96 -37.04
CA ARG A 309 11.47 -13.04 -37.18
C ARG A 309 12.05 -14.43 -36.93
N GLU A 310 13.27 -14.67 -37.38
CA GLU A 310 13.97 -15.95 -37.23
C GLU A 310 14.60 -16.14 -35.84
N SER A 311 14.79 -15.06 -35.08
CA SER A 311 15.39 -15.04 -33.75
C SER A 311 14.38 -14.98 -32.60
N LEU A 312 13.09 -14.77 -32.91
CA LEU A 312 12.03 -14.64 -31.90
C LEU A 312 11.65 -16.02 -31.32
N PRO A 313 11.54 -16.15 -29.99
CA PRO A 313 11.13 -17.39 -29.35
C PRO A 313 9.65 -17.71 -29.64
N ALA A 314 9.25 -18.98 -29.48
CA ALA A 314 7.85 -19.40 -29.66
C ALA A 314 6.86 -18.66 -28.75
N GLU A 315 7.33 -18.09 -27.63
CA GLU A 315 6.56 -17.27 -26.72
C GLU A 315 6.18 -15.89 -27.29
N ALA A 316 6.81 -15.46 -28.38
CA ALA A 316 6.53 -14.18 -29.03
C ALA A 316 5.25 -14.19 -29.87
N TYR A 317 4.78 -15.39 -30.26
CA TYR A 317 3.55 -15.62 -31.02
C TYR A 317 2.40 -16.11 -30.10
#